data_AF-A0A432GHZ2-F1
#
_entry.id   AF-A0A432GHZ2-F1
#
_cell.length_a   1.000
_cell.length_b   1.000
_cell.length_c   1.000
_cell.angle_alpha   90.00
_cell.angle_beta   90.00
_cell.angle_gamma   90.00
#
_symmetry.space_group_name_H-M   'P 1'
#
loop_
_entity.id
_entity.type
_entity.pdbx_description
1 polymer ?
#
loop_
_entity_poly.entity_id
_entity_poly.type
_entity_poly.pdbx_seq_one_letter_code
_entity_poly.pdbx_strand_id
1 'polypeptide(L)' 'YVGEYKVGKMWNVKKYNKDGKYVGEYKNGEVWNGIVYDKNGNIKGTWVNGVKQ' A
#
# COMPACT_ATOMS: atom_id res chain seq x y z
N TYR A 1 -16.49 7.00 15.02
CA TYR A 1 -15.06 7.31 15.15
C TYR A 1 -14.63 8.14 13.95
N VAL A 2 -14.61 9.47 14.11
CA VAL A 2 -14.08 10.38 13.09
C VAL A 2 -12.65 10.68 13.52
N GLY A 3 -11.70 9.86 13.07
CA GLY A 3 -10.29 10.20 13.20
C GLY A 3 -9.99 11.35 12.25
N GLU A 4 -9.30 12.39 12.74
CA GLU A 4 -8.82 13.49 11.91
C GLU A 4 -7.97 12.93 10.75
N TYR A 5 -8.58 12.76 9.57
CA TYR A 5 -7.83 12.47 8.35
C TYR A 5 -7.07 13.74 7.98
N LYS A 6 -5.81 13.83 8.42
CA LYS A 6 -4.87 14.85 7.93
C LYS A 6 -4.65 14.62 6.44
N VAL A 7 -5.44 15.32 5.64
CA VAL A 7 -5.32 15.41 4.18
C VAL A 7 -3.88 15.79 3.84
N GLY A 8 -3.23 14.98 3.00
CA GLY A 8 -1.88 15.22 2.48
C GLY A 8 -0.77 14.45 3.20
N LYS A 9 -1.03 13.73 4.29
CA LYS A 9 0.04 12.97 4.97
C LYS A 9 0.31 11.63 4.28
N MET A 10 1.58 11.41 3.94
CA MET A 10 2.08 10.16 3.36
C MET A 10 2.50 9.19 4.46
N TRP A 11 2.13 7.93 4.33
CA TRP A 11 2.40 6.89 5.32
C TRP A 11 3.04 5.67 4.66
N ASN A 12 4.28 5.36 5.05
CA ASN A 12 4.97 4.15 4.62
C ASN A 12 4.48 2.94 5.43
N VAL A 13 4.03 1.89 4.76
CA VAL A 13 3.47 0.68 5.36
C VAL A 13 4.13 -0.56 4.77
N LYS A 14 4.48 -1.49 5.65
CA LYS A 14 4.86 -2.87 5.28
C LYS A 14 3.90 -3.82 5.98
N LYS A 15 3.15 -4.60 5.21
CA LYS A 15 2.24 -5.64 5.71
C LYS A 15 2.69 -7.00 5.21
N TYR A 16 2.60 -7.98 6.09
CA TYR A 16 2.90 -9.39 5.80
C TYR A 16 1.70 -10.21 6.21
N ASN A 17 1.24 -11.11 5.33
CA ASN A 17 0.23 -12.11 5.65
C ASN A 17 0.68 -13.48 5.11
N LYS A 18 -0.08 -14.54 5.42
CA LYS A 18 0.22 -15.90 4.93
C LYS A 18 0.23 -15.98 3.40
N ASP A 19 -0.46 -15.08 2.73
CA ASP A 19 -0.64 -15.07 1.27
C ASP A 19 0.38 -14.21 0.51
N GLY A 20 1.19 -13.42 1.23
CA GLY A 20 2.16 -12.51 0.63
C GLY A 20 2.56 -11.30 1.47
N LYS A 21 3.04 -10.28 0.77
CA LYS A 21 3.61 -9.07 1.37
C LYS A 21 3.18 -7.85 0.58
N TYR A 22 2.81 -6.79 1.29
CA TYR A 22 2.62 -5.46 0.72
C TYR A 22 3.67 -4.50 1.26
N VAL A 23 4.28 -3.72 0.37
CA VAL A 23 5.16 -2.60 0.71
C VAL A 23 4.69 -1.39 -0.06
N GLY A 24 4.36 -0.29 0.61
CA GLY A 24 3.93 0.89 -0.10
C GLY A 24 3.57 2.06 0.80
N GLU A 25 3.16 3.13 0.15
CA GLU A 25 2.79 4.41 0.71
C GLU A 25 1.28 4.60 0.58
N TYR A 26 0.67 5.13 1.63
CA TYR A 26 -0.71 5.60 1.61
C TYR A 26 -0.74 7.13 1.62
N LYS A 27 -1.66 7.70 0.85
CA LYS A 27 -1.99 9.13 0.84
C LYS A 27 -3.49 9.25 1.08
N ASN A 28 -3.90 10.04 2.08
CA ASN A 28 -5.32 10.21 2.45
C ASN A 28 -6.08 8.91 2.78
N GLY A 29 -5.38 7.87 3.26
CA GLY A 29 -5.97 6.57 3.55
C GLY A 29 -6.07 5.62 2.35
N GLU A 30 -5.70 6.07 1.15
CA GLU A 30 -5.67 5.28 -0.07
C GLU A 30 -4.23 4.91 -0.47
N VAL A 31 -4.05 3.80 -1.18
CA VAL A 31 -2.73 3.39 -1.69
C VAL A 31 -2.27 4.41 -2.72
N TRP A 32 -1.07 4.96 -2.54
CA TRP A 32 -0.45 5.88 -3.49
C TRP A 32 0.62 5.17 -4.31
N ASN A 33 1.63 4.61 -3.66
CA ASN A 33 2.65 3.77 -4.30
C ASN A 33 2.69 2.43 -3.58
N GLY A 34 2.91 1.32 -4.28
CA GLY A 34 3.11 0.06 -3.58
C GLY A 34 3.32 -1.14 -4.47
N ILE A 35 3.85 -2.20 -3.89
CA ILE A 35 4.08 -3.49 -4.54
C ILE A 35 3.50 -4.57 -3.65
N VAL A 36 2.70 -5.44 -4.25
CA VAL A 36 2.22 -6.68 -3.63
C VAL A 36 3.05 -7.83 -4.18
N TYR A 37 3.60 -8.62 -3.26
CA TYR A 37 4.28 -9.87 -3.54
C TYR A 37 3.38 -11.03 -3.08
N ASP A 38 3.42 -12.15 -3.80
CA ASP A 38 2.86 -13.41 -3.31
C ASP A 38 3.77 -14.04 -2.23
N LYS A 39 3.33 -15.18 -1.68
CA LYS A 39 4.08 -15.97 -0.69
C LYS A 39 5.45 -16.46 -1.19
N ASN A 40 5.68 -16.51 -2.50
CA ASN A 40 6.93 -16.94 -3.11
C ASN A 40 7.85 -15.75 -3.44
N GLY A 41 7.39 -14.51 -3.21
CA GLY A 41 8.13 -13.29 -3.52
C GLY A 41 7.94 -12.78 -4.95
N ASN A 42 7.01 -13.34 -5.74
CA ASN A 42 6.70 -12.82 -7.07
C ASN A 42 5.78 -11.60 -6.97
N ILE A 43 6.00 -10.62 -7.84
CA ILE A 43 5.15 -9.42 -7.90
C ILE A 43 3.78 -9.79 -8.46
N LYS A 44 2.72 -9.54 -7.70
CA LYS A 44 1.32 -9.72 -8.11
C LYS A 44 0.66 -8.44 -8.63
N GLY A 45 1.20 -7.29 -8.26
CA GLY A 45 0.63 -6.01 -8.67
C GLY A 45 1.40 -4.84 -8.07
N THR A 46 1.32 -3.71 -8.77
CA THR A 46 1.95 -2.46 -8.35
C THR A 46 0.98 -1.31 -8.46
N TRP A 47 1.16 -0.29 -7.61
CA TRP A 47 0.46 0.98 -7.67
C TRP A 47 1.50 2.08 -7.82
N VAL A 48 1.23 3.01 -8.72
CA VAL A 48 2.03 4.21 -8.96
C VAL A 48 1.08 5.40 -8.99
N ASN A 49 1.29 6.37 -8.09
CA ASN A 49 0.44 7.56 -7.95
C ASN A 49 -1.07 7.26 -7.87
N GLY A 50 -1.44 6.20 -7.15
CA GLY A 50 -2.82 5.74 -6.96
C GLY A 50 -3.37 4.86 -8.07
N VAL A 51 -2.62 4.66 -9.17
CA VAL A 51 -3.06 3.87 -10.32
C VAL A 51 -2.43 2.49 -10.29
N LYS A 52 -3.27 1.45 -10.30
CA LYS A 52 -2.82 0.07 -10.44
C LYS A 52 -2.26 -0.15 -11.85
N GLN A 53 -1.04 -0.67 -11.94
CA GLN A 53 -0.40 -1.08 -13.20
C GLN A 53 -0.73 -2.54 -13.55
#